data_AF-A0A6S7IUW9-F1
#
_entry.id   AF-A0A6S7IUW9-F1
#
_cell.length_a   1.000
_cell.length_b   1.000
_cell.length_c   1.000
_cell.angle_alpha   90.00
_cell.angle_beta   90.00
_cell.angle_gamma   90.00
#
_symmetry.space_group_name_H-M   'P 1'
#
loop_
_entity.id
_entity.type
_entity.pdbx_description
1 polymer ?
#
loop_
_entity_poly.entity_id
_entity_poly.type
_entity_poly.pdbx_seq_one_letter_code
_entity_poly.pdbx_strand_id
1 'polypeptide(L)'
;MIERVNSYKLLGVSCQSNMKWNSHIKEITRKGNRRLCHLRQRREAHLPTEEGLATYCTKIRPLLEYAAPLWVGLPHYLLNDLERIQRRSLRIIGLPVDTLPSLSERRDKLTLREMEAITQDVNHTCHHLVPIAQKHDYSTTTKQRCSNVGRIISRTERHKSSFMPRAVKLFNNKL
;
A
#
# COMPACT_ATOMS: atom_id res chain seq x y z
N MET A 1 -16.61 -31.42 -9.29
CA MET A 1 -17.29 -30.22 -8.74
C MET A 1 -16.29 -29.53 -7.82
N ILE A 2 -15.96 -28.25 -8.06
CA ILE A 2 -14.97 -27.54 -7.23
C ILE A 2 -15.70 -26.91 -6.04
N GLU A 3 -15.25 -27.21 -4.82
CA GLU A 3 -15.85 -26.70 -3.60
C GLU A 3 -15.55 -25.21 -3.41
N ARG A 4 -16.58 -24.41 -3.08
CA ARG A 4 -16.43 -22.97 -2.90
C ARG A 4 -15.94 -22.68 -1.48
N VAL A 5 -14.67 -22.31 -1.35
CA VAL A 5 -14.08 -21.96 -0.06
C VAL A 5 -14.28 -20.46 0.24
N ASN A 6 -14.63 -20.14 1.49
CA ASN A 6 -14.87 -18.74 1.92
C ASN A 6 -13.59 -17.91 2.10
N SER A 7 -12.46 -18.57 2.37
CA SER A 7 -11.16 -17.93 2.43
C SER A 7 -10.07 -18.91 2.06
N TYR A 8 -9.08 -18.46 1.29
CA TYR A 8 -7.90 -19.25 0.94
C TYR A 8 -6.64 -18.43 1.18
N LYS A 9 -5.50 -19.12 1.35
CA LYS A 9 -4.21 -18.48 1.56
C LYS A 9 -3.33 -18.71 0.34
N LEU A 10 -2.86 -17.62 -0.26
CA LEU A 10 -1.99 -17.64 -1.43
C LEU A 10 -0.78 -16.75 -1.17
N LEU A 11 0.42 -17.31 -1.30
CA LEU A 11 1.69 -16.59 -1.08
C LEU A 11 1.75 -15.84 0.26
N GLY A 12 1.11 -16.38 1.30
CA GLY A 12 1.04 -15.74 2.62
C GLY A 12 -0.03 -14.65 2.78
N VAL A 13 -0.81 -14.37 1.72
CA VAL A 13 -1.96 -13.45 1.72
C VAL A 13 -3.25 -14.24 1.89
N SER A 14 -4.11 -13.78 2.79
CA SER A 14 -5.39 -14.43 3.11
C SER A 14 -6.50 -13.76 2.29
N CYS A 15 -6.90 -14.40 1.20
CA CYS A 15 -7.92 -13.92 0.27
C CYS A 15 -9.31 -14.38 0.74
N GLN A 16 -10.22 -13.43 0.92
CA GLN A 16 -11.61 -13.71 1.30
C GLN A 16 -12.52 -13.69 0.07
N SER A 17 -13.58 -14.51 0.07
CA SER A 17 -14.57 -14.58 -1.02
C SER A 17 -15.27 -13.25 -1.29
N ASN A 18 -15.36 -12.37 -0.29
CA ASN A 18 -15.94 -11.03 -0.38
C ASN A 18 -14.94 -9.94 -0.81
N MET A 19 -13.72 -10.33 -1.23
CA MET A 19 -12.62 -9.43 -1.60
C MET A 19 -12.39 -8.31 -0.56
N LYS A 20 -12.59 -8.62 0.71
CA LYS A 20 -12.17 -7.76 1.82
C LYS A 20 -10.82 -8.24 2.34
N TRP A 21 -10.05 -7.30 2.87
CA TRP A 21 -8.73 -7.56 3.41
C TRP A 21 -8.73 -7.62 4.94
N ASN A 22 -9.91 -7.59 5.59
CA ASN A 22 -10.05 -7.56 7.04
C ASN A 22 -9.32 -8.71 7.73
N SER A 23 -9.53 -9.94 7.27
CA SER A 23 -8.89 -11.11 7.87
C SER A 23 -7.38 -11.09 7.67
N HIS A 24 -6.93 -10.65 6.50
CA HIS A 24 -5.50 -10.52 6.19
C HIS A 24 -4.82 -9.46 7.08
N ILE A 25 -5.41 -8.27 7.19
CA ILE A 25 -4.87 -7.20 8.05
C ILE A 25 -4.91 -7.62 9.52
N LYS A 26 -5.95 -8.30 9.99
CA LYS A 26 -5.98 -8.87 11.35
C LYS A 26 -4.84 -9.87 11.58
N GLU A 27 -4.57 -10.75 10.62
CA GLU A 27 -3.46 -11.71 10.71
C GLU A 27 -2.09 -11.02 10.74
N ILE A 28 -1.86 -10.04 9.86
CA ILE A 28 -0.65 -9.21 9.82
C ILE A 28 -0.49 -8.47 11.14
N THR A 29 -1.54 -7.82 11.62
CA THR A 29 -1.52 -7.06 12.87
C THR A 29 -1.21 -7.96 14.07
N ARG A 30 -1.77 -9.18 14.10
CA ARG A 30 -1.44 -10.18 15.12
C ARG A 30 0.04 -10.56 15.08
N LYS A 31 0.60 -10.82 13.90
CA LYS A 31 2.04 -11.13 13.72
C LYS A 31 2.92 -9.94 14.11
N GLY A 32 2.51 -8.72 13.74
CA GLY A 32 3.20 -7.48 14.08
C GLY A 32 3.25 -7.27 15.60
N ASN A 33 2.13 -7.45 16.30
CA ASN A 33 2.08 -7.37 17.76
C ASN A 33 3.02 -8.38 18.44
N ARG A 34 3.12 -9.62 17.95
CA ARG A 34 4.10 -10.59 18.48
C ARG A 34 5.54 -10.10 18.30
N ARG A 35 5.86 -9.50 17.15
CA ARG A 35 7.19 -8.91 16.90
C ARG A 35 7.45 -7.69 17.79
N LEU A 36 6.42 -6.90 18.12
CA LEU A 36 6.53 -5.81 19.12
C LEU A 36 6.87 -6.33 20.50
N CYS A 37 6.29 -7.45 20.94
CA CYS A 37 6.63 -8.05 22.24
C CYS A 37 8.12 -8.42 22.29
N HIS A 38 8.66 -9.04 21.24
CA HIS A 38 10.10 -9.34 21.16
C HIS A 38 10.95 -8.07 21.08
N LEU A 39 10.51 -7.05 20.35
CA LEU A 39 11.21 -5.76 20.28
C LEU A 39 11.26 -5.08 21.67
N ARG A 40 10.18 -5.20 22.44
CA ARG A 40 10.09 -4.68 23.81
C ARG A 40 11.07 -5.39 24.74
N GLN A 41 11.08 -6.72 24.75
CA GLN A 41 12.02 -7.50 25.57
C GLN A 41 13.47 -7.15 25.23
N ARG A 42 13.76 -6.98 23.94
CA ARG A 42 15.06 -6.52 23.44
C ARG A 42 15.43 -5.12 23.95
N ARG A 43 14.48 -4.19 23.97
CA ARG A 43 14.71 -2.85 24.52
C ARG A 43 14.96 -2.89 26.02
N GLU A 44 14.22 -3.72 26.75
CA GLU A 44 14.41 -3.94 28.19
C GLU A 44 15.81 -4.51 28.49
N ALA A 45 16.40 -5.26 27.57
CA ALA A 45 17.80 -5.69 27.61
C ALA A 45 18.82 -4.61 27.15
N HIS A 46 18.46 -3.33 27.20
CA HIS A 46 19.31 -2.17 26.89
C HIS A 46 19.87 -2.11 25.47
N LEU A 47 19.17 -2.67 24.47
CA LEU A 47 19.59 -2.54 23.08
C LEU A 47 19.57 -1.07 22.60
N PRO A 48 20.60 -0.65 21.83
CA PRO A 48 20.67 0.69 21.24
C PRO A 48 19.44 1.01 20.39
N THR A 49 19.11 2.30 20.32
CA THR A 49 17.98 2.82 19.55
C THR A 49 18.15 2.51 18.05
N GLU A 50 19.37 2.62 17.52
CA GLU A 50 19.73 2.26 16.14
C GLU A 50 19.41 0.80 15.80
N GLU A 51 19.81 -0.13 16.66
CA GLU A 51 19.51 -1.57 16.50
C GLU A 51 18.00 -1.86 16.58
N GLY A 52 17.28 -1.11 17.42
CA GLY A 52 15.83 -1.14 17.49
C GLY A 52 15.18 -0.69 16.18
N LEU A 53 15.67 0.40 15.60
CA LEU A 53 15.20 0.92 14.32
C LEU A 53 15.54 -0.03 13.16
N ALA A 54 16.76 -0.58 13.12
CA ALA A 54 17.17 -1.59 12.17
C ALA A 54 16.28 -2.84 12.27
N THR A 55 15.97 -3.29 13.48
CA THR A 55 15.05 -4.41 13.72
C THR A 55 13.63 -4.10 13.20
N TYR A 56 13.13 -2.89 13.39
CA TYR A 56 11.84 -2.47 12.82
C TYR A 56 11.87 -2.52 11.28
N CYS A 57 12.86 -1.88 10.67
CA CYS A 57 13.03 -1.78 9.22
C CYS A 57 13.16 -3.15 8.54
N THR A 58 13.88 -4.09 9.17
CA THR A 58 14.19 -5.41 8.59
C THR A 58 13.15 -6.47 8.90
N LYS A 59 12.52 -6.41 10.09
CA LYS A 59 11.59 -7.46 10.52
C LYS A 59 10.13 -6.99 10.53
N ILE A 60 9.81 -5.81 11.05
CA ILE A 60 8.40 -5.43 11.24
C ILE A 60 7.83 -4.82 9.96
N ARG A 61 8.55 -3.87 9.35
CA ARG A 61 8.09 -3.15 8.15
C ARG A 61 7.76 -4.08 6.98
N PRO A 62 8.60 -5.07 6.60
CA PRO A 62 8.29 -5.93 5.45
C PRO A 62 7.04 -6.76 5.68
N LEU A 63 6.75 -7.16 6.93
CA LEU A 63 5.50 -7.85 7.26
C LEU A 63 4.26 -6.98 7.03
N LEU A 64 4.35 -5.67 7.31
CA LEU A 64 3.26 -4.74 7.12
C LEU A 64 3.09 -4.34 5.64
N GLU A 65 4.17 -4.33 4.86
CA GLU A 65 4.17 -3.81 3.48
C GLU A 65 4.18 -4.90 2.39
N TYR A 66 4.47 -6.17 2.70
CA TYR A 66 4.73 -7.26 1.73
C TYR A 66 3.73 -7.32 0.55
N ALA A 67 2.44 -7.23 0.85
CA ALA A 67 1.37 -7.34 -0.15
C ALA A 67 0.66 -6.00 -0.42
N ALA A 68 1.27 -4.87 -0.02
CA ALA A 68 0.62 -3.56 -0.09
C ALA A 68 0.04 -3.19 -1.47
N PRO A 69 0.67 -3.52 -2.62
CA PRO A 69 0.09 -3.28 -3.94
C PRO A 69 -1.25 -3.99 -4.19
N LEU A 70 -1.52 -5.12 -3.52
CA LEU A 70 -2.79 -5.84 -3.67
C LEU A 70 -3.94 -5.13 -2.94
N TRP A 71 -3.63 -4.38 -1.89
CA TRP A 71 -4.61 -3.74 -1.03
C TRP A 71 -4.42 -2.23 -0.92
N VAL A 72 -3.94 -1.56 -1.97
CA VAL A 72 -3.78 -0.09 -1.98
C VAL A 72 -5.07 0.63 -1.55
N GLY A 73 -6.24 0.10 -1.90
CA GLY A 73 -7.57 0.63 -1.56
C GLY A 73 -8.15 0.20 -0.22
N LEU A 74 -7.33 0.02 0.81
CA LEU A 74 -7.85 -0.28 2.15
C LEU A 74 -8.68 0.90 2.72
N PRO A 75 -9.80 0.60 3.40
CA PRO A 75 -10.48 1.55 4.28
C PRO A 75 -9.56 2.14 5.35
N HIS A 76 -9.81 3.39 5.73
CA HIS A 76 -8.98 4.15 6.67
C HIS A 76 -8.79 3.46 8.03
N TYR A 77 -9.79 2.74 8.56
CA TYR A 77 -9.66 2.05 9.84
C TYR A 77 -8.60 0.92 9.79
N LEU A 78 -8.48 0.21 8.66
CA LEU A 78 -7.45 -0.82 8.49
C LEU A 78 -6.07 -0.21 8.31
N LEU A 79 -5.99 0.96 7.65
CA LEU A 79 -4.74 1.72 7.56
C LEU A 79 -4.25 2.15 8.93
N ASN A 80 -5.17 2.67 9.75
CA ASN A 80 -4.88 3.05 11.12
C ASN A 80 -4.36 1.89 11.96
N ASP A 81 -4.90 0.68 11.80
CA ASP A 81 -4.41 -0.50 12.52
C ASP A 81 -2.97 -0.85 12.17
N LEU A 82 -2.57 -0.72 10.90
CA LEU A 82 -1.18 -0.90 10.49
C LEU A 82 -0.28 0.21 11.03
N GLU A 83 -0.71 1.48 10.95
CA GLU A 83 0.05 2.61 11.47
C GLU A 83 0.22 2.56 12.99
N ARG A 84 -0.76 2.03 13.72
CA ARG A 84 -0.63 1.81 15.16
C ARG A 84 0.54 0.89 15.50
N ILE A 85 0.86 -0.10 14.65
CA ILE A 85 2.04 -0.94 14.84
C ILE A 85 3.32 -0.15 14.64
N GLN A 86 3.41 0.70 13.61
CA GLN A 86 4.56 1.58 13.40
C GLN A 86 4.76 2.52 14.59
N ARG A 87 3.70 3.24 15.00
CA ARG A 87 3.75 4.18 16.14
C ARG A 87 4.16 3.48 17.44
N ARG A 88 3.64 2.28 17.70
CA ARG A 88 4.04 1.48 18.88
C ARG A 88 5.48 1.02 18.80
N SER A 89 5.97 0.65 17.61
CA SER A 89 7.38 0.28 17.41
C SER A 89 8.29 1.45 17.78
N LEU A 90 8.02 2.64 17.23
CA LEU A 90 8.80 3.85 17.51
C LEU A 90 8.77 4.21 18.99
N ARG A 91 7.61 4.12 19.63
CA ARG A 91 7.48 4.35 21.08
C ARG A 91 8.30 3.38 21.92
N ILE A 92 8.32 2.09 21.57
CA ILE A 92 9.14 1.09 22.26
C ILE A 92 10.63 1.41 22.08
N ILE A 93 11.04 1.80 20.88
CA ILE A 93 12.42 2.17 20.57
C ILE A 93 12.83 3.48 21.28
N GLY A 94 11.86 4.35 21.60
CA GLY A 94 12.09 5.66 22.22
C GLY A 94 12.35 6.76 21.20
N LEU A 95 11.84 6.60 19.97
CA LEU A 95 11.94 7.59 18.90
C LEU A 95 10.65 8.40 18.73
N PRO A 96 10.73 9.66 18.27
CA PRO A 96 9.58 10.43 17.84
C PRO A 96 8.76 9.70 16.76
N VAL A 97 7.47 9.98 16.70
CA VAL A 97 6.58 9.37 15.69
C VAL A 97 6.94 9.81 14.27
N ASP A 98 7.51 11.01 14.14
CA ASP A 98 7.82 11.65 12.86
C ASP A 98 9.17 11.21 12.28
N THR A 99 9.93 10.35 13.00
CA THR A 99 11.22 9.82 12.52
C THR A 99 11.08 9.01 11.23
N LEU A 100 9.92 8.40 11.00
CA LEU A 100 9.66 7.59 9.80
C LEU A 100 8.45 8.12 9.05
N PRO A 101 8.49 8.10 7.70
CA PRO A 101 7.31 8.44 6.89
C PRO A 101 6.16 7.48 7.22
N SER A 102 4.93 7.97 7.05
CA SER A 102 3.75 7.15 7.28
C SER A 102 3.74 5.94 6.34
N LEU A 103 3.15 4.83 6.80
CA LEU A 103 2.94 3.66 5.92
C LEU A 103 2.05 4.03 4.74
N SER A 104 1.17 5.04 4.86
CA SER A 104 0.37 5.52 3.74
C SER A 104 1.22 6.18 2.66
N GLU A 105 2.06 7.14 3.04
CA GLU A 105 2.96 7.81 2.09
C GLU A 105 3.87 6.81 1.36
N ARG A 106 4.41 5.83 2.10
CA ARG A 106 5.26 4.79 1.51
C ARG A 106 4.51 3.96 0.47
N ARG A 107 3.25 3.61 0.73
CA ARG A 107 2.40 2.89 -0.23
C ARG A 107 2.06 3.73 -1.46
N ASP A 108 1.83 5.04 -1.28
CA ASP A 108 1.62 5.95 -2.40
C ASP A 108 2.89 6.06 -3.27
N LYS A 109 4.07 6.16 -2.64
CA LYS A 109 5.37 6.13 -3.36
C LYS A 109 5.58 4.82 -4.12
N LEU A 110 5.27 3.68 -3.52
CA LEU A 110 5.34 2.37 -4.20
C LEU A 110 4.38 2.31 -5.38
N THR A 111 3.12 2.72 -5.19
CA THR A 111 2.10 2.74 -6.25
C THR A 111 2.54 3.59 -7.43
N LEU A 112 3.13 4.76 -7.15
CA LEU A 112 3.63 5.67 -8.16
C LEU A 112 4.84 5.07 -8.91
N ARG A 113 5.78 4.45 -8.20
CA ARG A 113 6.92 3.77 -8.81
C ARG A 113 6.50 2.64 -9.75
N GLU A 114 5.53 1.82 -9.34
CA GLU A 114 5.01 0.75 -10.19
C GLU A 114 4.32 1.33 -11.44
N MET A 115 3.55 2.41 -11.29
CA MET A 115 2.91 3.09 -12.43
C MET A 115 3.94 3.65 -13.42
N GLU A 116 5.02 4.24 -12.92
CA GLU A 116 6.13 4.72 -13.75
C GLU A 116 6.79 3.58 -14.52
N ALA A 117 7.05 2.45 -13.87
CA ALA A 117 7.60 1.26 -14.51
C ALA A 117 6.68 0.74 -15.62
N ILE A 118 5.37 0.62 -15.36
CA ILE A 118 4.39 0.18 -16.36
C ILE A 118 4.33 1.15 -17.54
N THR A 119 4.45 2.45 -17.30
CA THR A 119 4.33 3.48 -18.36
C THR A 119 5.59 3.58 -19.21
N GLN A 120 6.77 3.35 -18.61
CA GLN A 120 8.06 3.42 -19.31
C GLN A 120 8.36 2.19 -20.16
N ASP A 121 7.90 1.00 -19.72
CA ASP A 121 8.13 -0.25 -20.44
C ASP A 121 6.91 -0.65 -21.29
N VAL A 122 7.09 -0.58 -22.62
CA VAL A 122 6.06 -0.94 -23.61
C VAL A 122 5.75 -2.43 -23.61
N ASN A 123 6.71 -3.28 -23.24
CA ASN A 123 6.55 -4.74 -23.20
C ASN A 123 6.04 -5.24 -21.84
N HIS A 124 5.75 -4.33 -20.91
CA HIS A 124 5.26 -4.71 -19.59
C HIS A 124 3.88 -5.39 -19.70
N THR A 125 3.68 -6.49 -18.97
CA THR A 125 2.44 -7.29 -19.01
C THR A 125 1.18 -6.44 -18.77
N CYS A 126 1.28 -5.43 -17.91
CA CYS A 126 0.18 -4.51 -17.57
C CYS A 126 0.13 -3.21 -18.40
N HIS A 127 0.99 -3.02 -19.40
CA HIS A 127 1.05 -1.78 -20.18
C HIS A 127 -0.29 -1.49 -20.88
N HIS A 128 -0.94 -2.54 -21.40
CA HIS A 128 -2.26 -2.46 -22.05
C HIS A 128 -3.40 -1.99 -21.11
N LEU A 129 -3.20 -2.00 -19.78
CA LEU A 129 -4.18 -1.53 -18.81
C LEU A 129 -4.05 -0.02 -18.53
N VAL A 130 -2.99 0.62 -19.00
CA VAL A 130 -2.78 2.07 -18.82
C VAL A 130 -3.75 2.81 -19.75
N PRO A 131 -4.60 3.70 -19.22
CA PRO A 131 -5.53 4.45 -20.05
C PRO A 131 -4.73 5.42 -20.93
N ILE A 132 -4.98 5.38 -22.23
CA ILE A 132 -4.42 6.32 -23.18
C ILE A 132 -5.25 7.60 -23.13
N ALA A 133 -4.60 8.77 -23.05
CA ALA A 133 -5.31 10.03 -23.11
C ALA A 133 -5.93 10.21 -24.51
N GLN A 134 -7.26 10.26 -24.59
CA GLN A 134 -7.95 10.58 -25.84
C GLN A 134 -7.80 12.07 -26.13
N LYS A 135 -7.07 12.40 -27.20
CA LYS A 135 -7.12 13.73 -27.81
C LYS A 135 -8.45 13.84 -28.54
N HIS A 136 -9.35 14.69 -28.05
CA HIS A 136 -10.54 15.06 -28.82
C HIS A 136 -10.21 16.30 -29.63
N ASP A 137 -10.31 16.22 -30.96
CA ASP A 137 -9.96 17.29 -31.91
C ASP A 137 -10.91 18.50 -31.87
N TYR A 138 -11.91 18.48 -30.99
CA TYR A 138 -12.94 19.50 -30.87
C TYR A 138 -13.30 19.73 -29.41
N SER A 139 -12.48 20.48 -28.67
CA SER A 139 -13.02 21.24 -27.54
C SER A 139 -12.17 22.47 -27.21
N THR A 140 -12.76 23.62 -27.48
CA THR A 140 -12.42 24.91 -26.90
C THR A 140 -12.70 24.88 -25.39
N THR A 141 -11.83 25.58 -24.65
CA THR A 141 -12.08 26.05 -23.26
C THR A 141 -12.06 25.00 -22.14
N THR A 142 -10.98 24.25 -22.02
CA THR A 142 -10.32 23.98 -20.72
C THR A 142 -8.92 23.51 -21.08
N LYS A 143 -7.88 24.08 -20.45
CA LYS A 143 -6.52 23.57 -20.57
C LYS A 143 -6.50 22.12 -20.07
N GLN A 144 -6.83 21.17 -20.94
CA GLN A 144 -6.61 19.75 -20.74
C GLN A 144 -5.10 19.64 -20.55
N ARG A 145 -4.67 19.46 -19.31
CA ARG A 145 -3.29 19.09 -19.03
C ARG A 145 -3.01 17.86 -19.87
N CYS A 146 -2.11 17.98 -20.84
CA CYS A 146 -1.63 16.89 -21.68
C CYS A 146 -0.81 15.93 -20.81
N SER A 147 -1.44 15.25 -19.85
CA SER A 147 -0.89 14.05 -19.26
C SER A 147 -1.07 12.93 -20.28
N ASN A 148 0.01 12.25 -20.66
CA ASN A 148 -0.02 11.15 -21.63
C ASN A 148 -0.96 9.99 -21.18
N VAL A 149 -1.32 9.95 -19.89
CA VAL A 149 -2.21 8.96 -19.27
C VAL A 149 -3.63 9.51 -19.08
N GLY A 150 -4.62 8.82 -19.63
CA GLY A 150 -6.04 9.17 -19.54
C GLY A 150 -6.60 9.02 -18.12
N ARG A 151 -7.66 9.76 -17.80
CA ARG A 151 -8.30 9.69 -16.47
C ARG A 151 -9.22 8.47 -16.38
N ILE A 152 -9.11 7.69 -15.30
CA ILE A 152 -10.05 6.59 -15.02
C ILE A 152 -11.24 7.10 -14.19
N ILE A 153 -12.45 6.97 -14.73
CA ILE A 153 -13.70 7.33 -14.04
C ILE A 153 -14.12 6.14 -13.15
N SER A 154 -14.41 6.43 -11.89
CA SER A 154 -14.81 5.43 -10.89
C SER A 154 -16.19 5.74 -10.34
N ARG A 155 -17.12 4.78 -10.40
CA ARG A 155 -18.48 4.92 -9.84
C ARG A 155 -18.56 4.65 -8.34
N THR A 156 -17.60 3.89 -7.80
CA THR A 156 -17.56 3.51 -6.39
C THR A 156 -16.25 3.92 -5.74
N GLU A 157 -16.29 4.23 -4.43
CA GLU A 157 -15.07 4.57 -3.69
C GLU A 157 -14.11 3.39 -3.64
N ARG A 158 -14.62 2.15 -3.58
CA ARG A 158 -13.81 0.93 -3.67
C ARG A 158 -12.98 0.90 -4.96
N HIS A 159 -13.62 1.10 -6.12
CA HIS A 159 -12.90 1.13 -7.40
C HIS A 159 -11.91 2.28 -7.45
N LYS A 160 -12.33 3.49 -7.05
CA LYS A 160 -11.47 4.68 -7.00
C LYS A 160 -10.21 4.48 -6.15
N SER A 161 -10.33 3.71 -5.07
CA SER A 161 -9.23 3.38 -4.16
C SER A 161 -8.35 2.22 -4.65
N SER A 162 -8.80 1.45 -5.65
CA SER A 162 -8.02 0.34 -6.21
C SER A 162 -6.75 0.84 -6.92
N PHE A 163 -5.85 -0.09 -7.23
CA PHE A 163 -4.51 0.23 -7.75
C PHE A 163 -4.56 1.18 -8.95
N MET A 164 -5.24 0.80 -10.05
CA MET A 164 -5.18 1.57 -11.31
C MET A 164 -5.73 3.00 -11.17
N PRO A 165 -6.95 3.25 -10.68
CA PRO A 165 -7.48 4.62 -10.59
C PRO A 165 -6.69 5.50 -9.61
N ARG A 166 -6.18 4.92 -8.51
CA ARG A 166 -5.33 5.63 -7.55
C ARG A 166 -3.96 5.95 -8.13
N ALA A 167 -3.33 5.00 -8.81
CA ALA A 167 -2.03 5.14 -9.46
C ALA A 167 -2.06 6.25 -10.51
N VAL A 168 -3.03 6.21 -11.42
CA VAL A 168 -3.24 7.25 -12.45
C VAL A 168 -3.47 8.62 -11.82
N LYS A 169 -4.28 8.69 -10.75
CA LYS A 169 -4.51 9.95 -10.03
C LYS A 169 -3.23 10.50 -9.40
N LEU A 170 -2.44 9.65 -8.74
CA LEU A 170 -1.16 10.03 -8.13
C LEU A 170 -0.15 10.49 -9.19
N PHE A 171 -0.06 9.77 -10.31
CA PHE A 171 0.81 10.09 -11.43
C PHE A 171 0.45 11.43 -12.07
N ASN A 172 -0.83 11.66 -12.36
CA ASN A 172 -1.30 12.92 -12.94
C ASN A 172 -1.23 14.11 -11.98
N ASN A 173 -1.21 13.88 -10.67
CA ASN A 173 -1.02 14.94 -9.66
C ASN A 173 0.47 15.27 -9.41
N LYS A 174 1.40 14.38 -9.81
CA LYS A 174 2.84 14.64 -9.75
C LYS A 174 3.31 15.55 -10.91
N LEU A 175 2.58 15.55 -12.02
CA LEU A 175 2.76 16.42 -13.20
C LEU A 175 1.99 17.75 -13.07
#